data_AF-A0A650A493-F1
#
_entry.id   AF-A0A650A493-F1
#
_cell.length_a   1.000
_cell.length_b   1.000
_cell.length_c   1.000
_cell.angle_alpha   90.00
_cell.angle_beta   90.00
_cell.angle_gamma   90.00
#
_symmetry.space_group_name_H-M   'P 1'
#
loop_
_entity.id
_entity.type
_entity.pdbx_description
1 polymer ?
#
loop_
_entity_poly.entity_id
_entity_poly.type
_entity_poly.pdbx_seq_one_letter_code
_entity_poly.pdbx_strand_id
1 'polypeptide(L)'
;MVELADIVRTLFSEETAVTVAIGVLFIGAVAGYLVWRTTRNVLTHLNVPEAVEGTAFERTIQNFGLSTVGVLSQMAALFVYVLAVFVALQVAEILDADLFWQRFPQYLPQLFIAAVVVIVGLVIGDKVSLAISERLKSVKLPEVTLLPKLAKYSIFYVAALIALGQLGVATTALVVLLAAYAFGLLFLSALAFKDLLTAAAAGTYLLLTEPYSIGDEVEIDDRRGVVQEIDVFVTHVESDEAEFIIPNQRVVRSGITRFR
;
A
#
# COMPACT_ATOMS: atom_id res chain seq x y z
N MET A 1 55.96 39.44 -6.55
CA MET A 1 55.59 38.08 -6.14
C MET A 1 54.71 38.23 -4.92
N VAL A 2 53.41 38.47 -5.13
CA VAL A 2 52.42 38.45 -4.04
C VAL A 2 52.42 37.02 -3.53
N GLU A 3 52.83 36.84 -2.29
CA GLU A 3 53.12 35.54 -1.71
C GLU A 3 51.82 34.72 -1.69
N LEU A 4 51.84 33.57 -2.35
CA LEU A 4 50.78 32.56 -2.27
C LEU A 4 50.42 32.26 -0.79
N ALA A 5 51.40 32.42 0.11
CA ALA A 5 51.27 32.28 1.55
C ALA A 5 50.33 33.30 2.21
N ASP A 6 50.30 34.55 1.73
CA ASP A 6 49.40 35.58 2.28
C ASP A 6 47.97 35.36 1.82
N ILE A 7 47.75 34.96 0.56
CA ILE A 7 46.44 34.55 0.03
C ILE A 7 45.92 33.34 0.80
N VAL A 8 46.79 32.36 1.06
CA VAL A 8 46.46 31.20 1.89
C VAL A 8 46.09 31.63 3.31
N ARG A 9 46.90 32.46 3.98
CA ARG A 9 46.60 32.94 5.35
C ARG A 9 45.32 33.78 5.44
N THR A 10 45.04 34.62 4.44
CA THR A 10 43.77 35.36 4.41
C THR A 10 42.60 34.42 4.20
N LEU A 11 42.69 33.44 3.29
CA LEU A 11 41.64 32.43 3.06
C LEU A 11 41.32 31.56 4.29
N PHE A 12 42.26 31.42 5.22
CA PHE A 12 42.12 30.64 6.47
C PHE A 12 41.88 31.52 7.72
N SER A 13 41.47 32.77 7.56
CA SER A 13 41.03 33.60 8.69
C SER A 13 39.57 33.30 9.05
N GLU A 14 39.19 33.45 10.33
CA GLU A 14 37.79 33.28 10.77
C GLU A 14 36.83 34.21 9.99
N GLU A 15 37.31 35.40 9.59
CA GLU A 15 36.56 36.38 8.81
C GLU A 15 36.29 35.93 7.36
N THR A 16 37.24 35.24 6.72
CA THR A 16 37.03 34.66 5.39
C THR A 16 36.14 33.44 5.42
N ALA A 17 36.23 32.59 6.45
CA ALA A 17 35.34 31.44 6.61
C ALA A 17 33.86 31.87 6.66
N VAL A 18 33.56 32.91 7.44
CA VAL A 18 32.22 33.51 7.52
C VAL A 18 31.78 34.09 6.17
N THR A 19 32.67 34.79 5.47
CA THR A 19 32.37 35.37 4.14
C THR A 19 32.04 34.28 3.11
N VAL A 20 32.81 33.19 3.10
CA VAL A 20 32.56 32.04 2.21
C VAL A 20 31.22 31.38 2.58
N ALA A 21 30.93 31.20 3.87
CA ALA A 21 29.66 30.65 4.34
C ALA A 21 28.44 31.48 3.89
N ILE A 22 28.53 32.82 3.95
CA ILE A 22 27.49 33.72 3.40
C ILE A 22 27.32 33.51 1.89
N GLY A 23 28.42 33.37 1.15
CA GLY A 23 28.40 33.03 -0.27
C GLY A 23 27.70 31.71 -0.56
N VAL A 24 27.96 30.67 0.23
CA VAL A 24 27.30 29.36 0.15
C VAL A 24 25.79 29.48 0.39
N LEU A 25 25.37 30.24 1.41
CA LEU A 25 23.95 30.47 1.68
C LEU A 25 23.24 31.18 0.53
N PHE A 26 23.88 32.20 -0.06
CA PHE A 26 23.33 32.91 -1.21
C PHE A 26 23.15 31.98 -2.42
N ILE A 27 24.19 31.21 -2.76
CA ILE A 27 24.14 30.23 -3.85
C ILE A 27 23.06 29.18 -3.56
N GLY A 28 22.99 28.69 -2.33
CA GLY A 28 22.00 27.73 -1.88
C GLY A 28 20.56 28.24 -1.98
N ALA A 29 20.31 29.50 -1.63
CA ALA A 29 19.00 30.12 -1.77
C ALA A 29 18.58 30.25 -3.25
N VAL A 30 19.51 30.67 -4.12
CA VAL A 30 19.28 30.72 -5.58
C VAL A 30 19.01 29.32 -6.13
N ALA A 31 19.83 28.33 -5.76
CA ALA A 31 19.64 26.94 -6.16
C ALA A 31 18.30 26.38 -5.68
N GLY A 32 17.91 26.62 -4.41
CA GLY A 32 16.63 26.21 -3.85
C GLY A 32 15.45 26.81 -4.60
N TYR A 33 15.51 28.09 -4.97
CA TYR A 33 14.50 28.73 -5.80
C TYR A 33 14.42 28.12 -7.21
N LEU A 34 15.56 27.84 -7.84
CA LEU A 34 15.62 27.18 -9.15
C LEU A 34 15.05 25.75 -9.08
N VAL A 35 15.36 24.99 -8.03
CA VAL A 35 14.81 23.64 -7.80
C VAL A 35 13.32 23.70 -7.55
N TRP A 36 12.82 24.63 -6.74
CA TRP A 36 11.39 24.84 -6.55
C TRP A 36 10.69 25.07 -7.89
N ARG A 37 11.20 26.02 -8.69
CA ARG A 37 10.61 26.40 -9.98
C ARG A 37 10.65 25.23 -10.97
N THR A 38 11.78 24.55 -11.06
CA THR A 38 11.97 23.43 -12.00
C THR A 38 11.11 22.24 -11.60
N THR A 39 11.11 21.85 -10.32
CA THR A 39 10.29 20.76 -9.80
C THR A 39 8.81 21.02 -10.05
N ARG A 40 8.33 22.24 -9.76
CA ARG A 40 6.93 22.61 -10.02
C ARG A 40 6.59 22.52 -11.51
N ASN A 41 7.47 23.01 -12.37
CA ASN A 41 7.28 22.93 -13.81
C ASN A 41 7.27 21.47 -14.28
N VAL A 42 8.23 20.64 -13.87
CA VAL A 42 8.29 19.23 -14.28
C VAL A 42 7.04 18.47 -13.81
N LEU A 43 6.63 18.62 -12.55
CA LEU A 43 5.46 17.92 -12.03
C LEU A 43 4.17 18.35 -12.73
N THR A 44 4.03 19.64 -13.07
CA THR A 44 2.87 20.11 -13.86
C THR A 44 2.89 19.58 -15.29
N HIS A 45 4.06 19.47 -15.94
CA HIS A 45 4.17 18.87 -17.28
C HIS A 45 3.93 17.36 -17.29
N LEU A 46 4.19 16.68 -16.17
CA LEU A 46 3.91 15.25 -16.00
C LEU A 46 2.45 14.94 -15.65
N ASN A 47 1.55 15.95 -15.72
CA ASN A 47 0.14 15.83 -15.33
C ASN A 47 -0.07 15.28 -13.91
N VAL A 48 0.86 15.62 -13.00
CA VAL A 48 0.73 15.26 -11.59
C VAL A 48 -0.51 15.89 -10.94
N PRO A 49 -0.90 17.16 -11.22
CA PRO A 49 -2.13 17.74 -10.68
C PRO A 49 -3.37 16.87 -10.90
N GLU A 50 -3.55 16.36 -12.12
CA GLU A 50 -4.66 15.48 -12.51
C GLU A 50 -4.51 14.09 -11.86
N ALA A 51 -3.27 13.60 -11.78
CA ALA A 51 -2.96 12.33 -11.13
C ALA A 51 -3.17 12.33 -9.61
N VAL A 52 -3.13 13.48 -8.93
CA VAL A 52 -3.40 13.58 -7.48
C VAL A 52 -4.83 14.01 -7.17
N GLU A 53 -5.57 14.48 -8.18
CA GLU A 53 -6.94 14.95 -8.01
C GLU A 53 -7.84 13.85 -7.43
N GLY A 54 -8.65 14.22 -6.44
CA GLY A 54 -9.56 13.31 -5.74
C GLY A 54 -8.91 12.38 -4.71
N THR A 55 -7.57 12.42 -4.56
CA THR A 55 -6.89 11.63 -3.52
C THR A 55 -7.14 12.19 -2.12
N ALA A 56 -7.03 11.34 -1.10
CA ALA A 56 -7.14 11.74 0.29
C ALA A 56 -5.99 12.69 0.68
N PHE A 57 -4.79 12.46 0.15
CA PHE A 57 -3.64 13.33 0.39
C PHE A 57 -3.86 14.74 -0.16
N GLU A 58 -4.25 14.88 -1.44
CA GLU A 58 -4.55 16.19 -2.04
C GLU A 58 -5.63 16.93 -1.25
N ARG A 59 -6.73 16.26 -0.89
CA ARG A 59 -7.78 16.87 -0.05
C ARG A 59 -7.28 17.34 1.31
N THR A 60 -6.39 16.57 1.94
CA THR A 60 -5.83 16.92 3.25
C THR A 60 -4.96 18.16 3.15
N ILE A 61 -4.12 18.24 2.12
CA ILE A 61 -3.18 19.34 1.90
C ILE A 61 -3.92 20.61 1.43
N GLN A 62 -5.00 20.47 0.66
CA GLN A 62 -5.87 21.59 0.26
C GLN A 62 -6.55 22.26 1.45
N ASN A 63 -6.85 21.54 2.53
CA ASN A 63 -7.38 22.14 3.76
C ASN A 63 -6.39 23.14 4.40
N PHE A 64 -5.09 23.02 4.08
CA PHE A 64 -4.05 23.96 4.51
C PHE A 64 -3.75 25.04 3.45
N GLY A 65 -4.54 25.13 2.37
CA GLY A 65 -4.30 26.06 1.25
C GLY A 65 -3.10 25.67 0.39
N LEU A 66 -2.67 24.41 0.45
CA LEU A 66 -1.53 23.87 -0.28
C LEU A 66 -2.01 22.90 -1.38
N SER A 67 -1.13 22.52 -2.29
CA SER A 67 -1.36 21.46 -3.30
C SER A 67 -0.26 20.41 -3.21
N THR A 68 -0.50 19.17 -3.64
CA THR A 68 0.53 18.11 -3.63
C THR A 68 1.77 18.52 -4.42
N VAL A 69 1.58 19.12 -5.61
CA VAL A 69 2.70 19.65 -6.41
C VAL A 69 3.44 20.75 -5.67
N GLY A 70 2.71 21.64 -4.98
CA GLY A 70 3.29 22.68 -4.12
C GLY A 70 4.13 22.09 -3.00
N VAL A 71 3.60 21.09 -2.28
CA VAL A 71 4.30 20.39 -1.20
C VAL A 71 5.56 19.71 -1.72
N LEU A 72 5.47 18.91 -2.79
CA LEU A 72 6.63 18.22 -3.37
C LEU A 72 7.71 19.21 -3.83
N SER A 73 7.31 20.31 -4.49
CA SER A 73 8.23 21.36 -4.93
C SER A 73 8.88 22.09 -3.75
N GLN A 74 8.10 22.37 -2.70
CA GLN A 74 8.60 23.00 -1.47
C GLN A 74 9.57 22.08 -0.72
N MET A 75 9.28 20.78 -0.65
CA MET A 75 10.15 19.79 -0.03
C MET A 75 11.49 19.67 -0.77
N ALA A 76 11.47 19.67 -2.11
CA ALA A 76 12.68 19.64 -2.93
C ALA A 76 13.53 20.91 -2.70
N ALA A 77 12.88 22.08 -2.64
CA ALA A 77 13.56 23.34 -2.35
C ALA A 77 14.13 23.39 -0.92
N LEU A 78 13.34 22.92 0.06
CA LEU A 78 13.74 22.84 1.46
C LEU A 78 14.95 21.91 1.63
N PHE A 79 14.98 20.79 0.94
CA PHE A 79 16.14 19.88 0.93
C PHE A 79 17.41 20.61 0.50
N VAL A 80 17.36 21.35 -0.61
CA VAL A 80 18.51 22.13 -1.12
C VAL A 80 18.91 23.23 -0.13
N TYR A 81 17.92 23.94 0.43
CA TYR A 81 18.18 25.00 1.40
C TYR A 81 18.84 24.47 2.68
N VAL A 82 18.31 23.38 3.25
CA VAL A 82 18.87 22.74 4.45
C VAL A 82 20.28 22.22 4.17
N LEU A 83 20.52 21.63 3.00
CA LEU A 83 21.86 21.20 2.60
C LEU A 83 22.82 22.39 2.49
N ALA A 84 22.39 23.50 1.90
CA ALA A 84 23.22 24.70 1.79
C ALA A 84 23.53 25.32 3.15
N VAL A 85 22.55 25.38 4.06
CA VAL A 85 22.76 25.82 5.44
C VAL A 85 23.77 24.92 6.15
N PHE A 86 23.63 23.61 6.01
CA PHE A 86 24.59 22.67 6.58
C PHE A 86 26.02 22.90 6.06
N VAL A 87 26.19 23.04 4.74
CA VAL A 87 27.49 23.30 4.13
C VAL A 87 28.06 24.64 4.60
N ALA A 88 27.23 25.68 4.70
CA ALA A 88 27.66 26.99 5.19
C ALA A 88 28.13 26.92 6.66
N LEU A 89 27.40 26.21 7.53
CA LEU A 89 27.78 26.01 8.92
C LEU A 89 29.08 25.19 9.06
N GLN A 90 29.29 24.20 8.19
CA GLN A 90 30.53 23.43 8.13
C GLN A 90 31.71 24.29 7.69
N VAL A 91 31.51 25.16 6.69
CA VAL A 91 32.54 26.09 6.19
C VAL A 91 32.88 27.18 7.21
N ALA A 92 31.89 27.64 7.98
CA ALA A 92 32.09 28.64 9.01
C ALA A 92 32.80 28.09 10.27
N GLU A 93 33.11 26.79 10.31
CA GLU A 93 33.72 26.09 11.46
C GLU A 93 32.92 26.27 12.77
N ILE A 94 31.62 26.59 12.66
CA ILE A 94 30.71 26.80 13.80
C ILE A 94 30.33 25.47 14.46
N LEU A 95 30.36 24.38 13.68
CA LEU A 95 29.97 23.06 14.13
C LEU A 95 31.22 22.28 14.55
N ASP A 96 31.38 22.07 15.85
CA ASP A 96 32.33 21.08 16.37
C ASP A 96 32.01 19.72 15.74
N ALA A 97 33.04 18.99 15.28
CA ALA A 97 32.90 17.76 14.51
C ALA A 97 32.43 16.55 15.35
N ASP A 98 31.41 16.72 16.19
CA ASP A 98 30.75 15.64 16.90
C ASP A 98 30.17 14.61 15.92
N LEU A 99 30.06 13.35 16.38
CA LEU A 99 29.51 12.22 15.62
C LEU A 99 28.12 12.50 15.01
N PHE A 100 27.37 13.45 15.58
CA PHE A 100 26.07 13.89 15.07
C PHE A 100 26.17 14.58 13.71
N TRP A 101 27.10 15.53 13.57
CA TRP A 101 27.22 16.36 12.36
C TRP A 101 27.72 15.57 11.15
N GLN A 102 28.48 14.49 11.37
CA GLN A 102 28.95 13.61 10.29
C GLN A 102 27.82 12.73 9.70
N ARG A 103 26.82 12.37 10.50
CA ARG A 103 25.71 11.52 10.03
C ARG A 103 24.56 12.31 9.42
N PHE A 104 24.37 13.57 9.83
CA PHE A 104 23.27 14.41 9.37
C PHE A 104 23.12 14.48 7.83
N PRO A 105 24.20 14.66 7.03
CA PRO A 105 24.10 14.70 5.56
C PRO A 105 23.60 13.41 4.94
N GLN A 106 23.77 12.26 5.60
CA GLN A 106 23.32 10.96 5.10
C GLN A 106 21.82 10.75 5.37
N TYR A 107 21.30 11.29 6.47
CA TYR A 107 19.89 11.18 6.83
C TYR A 107 18.97 12.10 6.02
N LEU A 108 19.46 13.26 5.57
CA LEU A 108 18.64 14.24 4.87
C LEU A 108 18.06 13.70 3.54
N PRO A 109 18.84 13.05 2.64
CA PRO A 109 18.31 12.44 1.43
C PRO A 109 17.37 11.26 1.73
N GLN A 110 17.68 10.45 2.74
CA GLN A 110 16.85 9.32 3.16
C GLN A 110 15.45 9.79 3.60
N LEU A 111 15.39 10.86 4.41
CA LEU A 111 14.14 11.46 4.86
C LEU A 111 13.34 12.03 3.68
N PHE A 112 14.01 12.71 2.74
CA PHE A 112 13.35 13.24 1.55
C PHE A 112 12.74 12.11 0.70
N ILE A 113 13.49 11.06 0.40
CA ILE A 113 13.01 9.91 -0.37
C ILE A 113 11.87 9.22 0.37
N ALA A 114 11.99 8.98 1.68
CA ALA A 114 10.95 8.37 2.50
C ALA A 114 9.64 9.16 2.41
N ALA A 115 9.70 10.49 2.54
CA ALA A 115 8.51 11.32 2.44
C ALA A 115 7.87 11.31 1.04
N VAL A 116 8.69 11.37 -0.03
CA VAL A 116 8.19 11.26 -1.41
C VAL A 116 7.51 9.91 -1.63
N VAL A 117 8.13 8.80 -1.18
CA VAL A 117 7.56 7.45 -1.31
C VAL A 117 6.21 7.34 -0.60
N VAL A 118 6.06 7.92 0.60
CA VAL A 118 4.77 7.93 1.32
C VAL A 118 3.71 8.69 0.52
N ILE A 119 4.02 9.88 0.01
CA ILE A 119 3.10 10.69 -0.78
C ILE A 119 2.66 9.91 -2.03
N VAL A 120 3.62 9.34 -2.76
CA VAL A 120 3.36 8.53 -3.96
C VAL A 120 2.50 7.32 -3.62
N GLY A 121 2.80 6.61 -2.53
CA GLY A 121 2.02 5.46 -2.07
C GLY A 121 0.57 5.80 -1.72
N LEU A 122 0.33 6.95 -1.08
CA LEU A 122 -1.02 7.45 -0.80
C LEU A 122 -1.80 7.74 -2.08
N VAL A 123 -1.17 8.42 -3.04
CA VAL A 123 -1.78 8.77 -4.34
C VAL A 123 -2.10 7.51 -5.14
N ILE A 124 -1.13 6.60 -5.30
CA ILE A 124 -1.33 5.35 -6.04
C ILE A 124 -2.41 4.49 -5.37
N GLY A 125 -2.38 4.37 -4.04
CA GLY A 125 -3.36 3.60 -3.29
C GLY A 125 -4.79 4.09 -3.51
N ASP A 126 -5.00 5.41 -3.50
CA ASP A 126 -6.30 6.01 -3.78
C ASP A 126 -6.76 5.78 -5.23
N LYS A 127 -5.88 5.95 -6.21
CA LYS A 127 -6.23 5.74 -7.63
C LYS A 127 -6.53 4.28 -7.94
N VAL A 128 -5.76 3.35 -7.38
CA VAL A 128 -6.06 1.91 -7.51
C VAL A 128 -7.39 1.56 -6.86
N SER A 129 -7.68 2.11 -5.67
CA SER A 129 -8.98 1.93 -5.01
C SER A 129 -10.13 2.40 -5.89
N LEU A 130 -10.00 3.60 -6.48
CA LEU A 130 -11.01 4.16 -7.35
C LEU A 130 -11.21 3.29 -8.60
N ALA A 131 -10.11 2.87 -9.25
CA ALA A 131 -10.17 2.01 -10.42
C ALA A 131 -10.85 0.67 -10.13
N ILE A 132 -10.52 0.01 -9.02
CA ILE A 132 -11.16 -1.25 -8.61
C ILE A 132 -12.63 -1.00 -8.29
N SER A 133 -12.95 0.08 -7.56
CA SER A 133 -14.33 0.43 -7.22
C SER A 133 -15.18 0.64 -8.48
N GLU A 134 -14.66 1.35 -9.48
CA GLU A 134 -15.35 1.59 -10.75
C GLU A 134 -15.61 0.31 -11.53
N ARG A 135 -14.64 -0.61 -11.58
CA ARG A 135 -14.80 -1.91 -12.23
C ARG A 135 -15.83 -2.79 -11.55
N LEU A 136 -15.99 -2.64 -10.24
CA LEU A 136 -16.91 -3.45 -9.46
C LEU A 136 -18.30 -2.79 -9.25
N LYS A 137 -18.55 -1.58 -9.78
CA LYS A 137 -19.85 -0.90 -9.67
C LYS A 137 -21.03 -1.72 -10.22
N SER A 138 -20.79 -2.59 -11.19
CA SER A 138 -21.83 -3.46 -11.77
C SER A 138 -22.16 -4.68 -10.91
N VAL A 139 -21.36 -4.99 -9.89
CA VAL A 139 -21.55 -6.14 -9.01
C VAL A 139 -22.41 -5.73 -7.82
N LYS A 140 -23.66 -6.21 -7.76
CA LYS A 140 -24.62 -5.92 -6.68
C LYS A 140 -24.37 -6.77 -5.42
N LEU A 141 -23.12 -6.81 -4.93
CA LEU A 141 -22.78 -7.52 -3.70
C LEU A 141 -22.40 -6.49 -2.61
N PRO A 142 -22.97 -6.56 -1.39
CA PRO A 142 -22.69 -5.60 -0.31
C PRO A 142 -21.20 -5.49 0.06
N GLU A 143 -20.46 -6.59 -0.09
CA GLU A 143 -19.07 -6.75 0.36
C GLU A 143 -18.02 -6.29 -0.67
N VAL A 144 -18.44 -5.96 -1.89
CA VAL A 144 -17.56 -5.50 -2.98
C VAL A 144 -16.76 -4.26 -2.60
N THR A 145 -17.26 -3.48 -1.62
CA THR A 145 -16.58 -2.29 -1.10
C THR A 145 -15.32 -2.59 -0.28
N LEU A 146 -15.09 -3.84 0.13
CA LEU A 146 -13.90 -4.24 0.87
C LEU A 146 -12.65 -4.38 -0.03
N LEU A 147 -12.82 -4.87 -1.26
CA LEU A 147 -11.70 -5.10 -2.19
C LEU A 147 -10.94 -3.81 -2.56
N PRO A 148 -11.61 -2.70 -2.95
CA PRO A 148 -10.95 -1.42 -3.17
C PRO A 148 -10.16 -0.92 -1.96
N LYS A 149 -10.71 -1.10 -0.75
CA LYS A 149 -10.07 -0.65 0.49
C LYS A 149 -8.84 -1.50 0.79
N LEU A 150 -8.96 -2.82 0.67
CA LEU A 150 -7.85 -3.74 0.89
C LEU A 150 -6.68 -3.41 -0.03
N ALA A 151 -6.92 -3.24 -1.33
CA ALA A 151 -5.89 -2.87 -2.30
C ALA A 151 -5.20 -1.53 -1.94
N LYS A 152 -5.98 -0.51 -1.57
CA LYS A 152 -5.45 0.78 -1.11
C LYS A 152 -4.50 0.62 0.08
N TYR A 153 -4.95 -0.09 1.12
CA TYR A 153 -4.17 -0.25 2.35
C TYR A 153 -2.95 -1.15 2.15
N SER A 154 -3.01 -2.15 1.25
CA SER A 154 -1.85 -2.94 0.87
C SER A 154 -0.77 -2.08 0.21
N ILE A 155 -1.13 -1.19 -0.71
CA ILE A 155 -0.19 -0.26 -1.35
C ILE A 155 0.41 0.70 -0.31
N PHE A 156 -0.42 1.26 0.56
CA PHE A 156 0.06 2.13 1.64
C PHE A 156 1.03 1.40 2.57
N TYR A 157 0.76 0.15 2.93
CA TYR A 157 1.64 -0.67 3.75
C TYR A 157 3.01 -0.87 3.09
N VAL A 158 3.04 -1.21 1.80
CA VAL A 158 4.31 -1.37 1.06
C VAL A 158 5.08 -0.04 1.00
N ALA A 159 4.40 1.07 0.70
CA ALA A 159 5.02 2.39 0.70
C ALA A 159 5.60 2.76 2.07
N ALA A 160 4.87 2.46 3.16
CA ALA A 160 5.35 2.67 4.53
C ALA A 160 6.58 1.82 4.84
N LEU A 161 6.62 0.54 4.41
CA LEU A 161 7.81 -0.30 4.57
C LEU A 161 9.00 0.26 3.80
N ILE A 162 8.82 0.70 2.55
CA ILE A 162 9.90 1.30 1.76
C ILE A 162 10.43 2.56 2.47
N ALA A 163 9.53 3.43 2.94
CA ALA A 163 9.91 4.65 3.65
C ALA A 163 10.66 4.37 4.96
N LEU A 164 10.18 3.41 5.76
CA LEU A 164 10.86 2.98 6.98
C LEU A 164 12.24 2.36 6.67
N GLY A 165 12.34 1.59 5.59
CA GLY A 165 13.62 1.04 5.13
C GLY A 165 14.63 2.11 4.74
N GLN A 166 14.18 3.20 4.09
CA GLN A 166 15.05 4.36 3.80
C GLN A 166 15.56 5.02 5.08
N LEU A 167 14.76 5.06 6.14
CA LEU A 167 15.14 5.59 7.45
C LEU A 167 16.01 4.61 8.28
N GLY A 168 16.39 3.46 7.73
CA GLY A 168 17.23 2.46 8.40
C GLY A 168 16.47 1.61 9.44
N VAL A 169 15.14 1.64 9.43
CA VAL A 169 14.33 0.78 10.31
C VAL A 169 14.37 -0.66 9.78
N ALA A 170 14.54 -1.62 10.70
CA ALA A 170 14.53 -3.04 10.36
C ALA A 170 13.12 -3.53 9.96
N THR A 171 12.77 -3.38 8.69
CA THR A 171 11.45 -3.72 8.13
C THR A 171 11.18 -5.23 8.11
N THR A 172 12.22 -6.07 8.14
CA THR A 172 12.09 -7.53 8.16
C THR A 172 11.21 -8.01 9.31
N ALA A 173 11.37 -7.45 10.52
CA ALA A 173 10.53 -7.81 11.67
C ALA A 173 9.05 -7.46 11.44
N LEU A 174 8.78 -6.32 10.79
CA LEU A 174 7.42 -5.88 10.45
C LEU A 174 6.78 -6.79 9.40
N VAL A 175 7.55 -7.24 8.41
CA VAL A 175 7.11 -8.18 7.38
C VAL A 175 6.80 -9.55 7.99
N VAL A 176 7.66 -10.05 8.88
CA VAL A 176 7.45 -11.32 9.58
C VAL A 176 6.19 -11.26 10.45
N LEU A 177 5.98 -10.17 11.18
CA LEU A 177 4.77 -9.99 11.99
C LEU A 177 3.50 -9.96 11.13
N LEU A 178 3.53 -9.24 10.01
CA LEU A 178 2.40 -9.23 9.08
C LEU A 178 2.15 -10.62 8.49
N ALA A 179 3.19 -11.35 8.11
CA ALA A 179 3.06 -12.69 7.58
C ALA A 179 2.42 -13.64 8.61
N ALA A 180 2.82 -13.56 9.87
CA ALA A 180 2.21 -14.34 10.95
C ALA A 180 0.72 -13.99 11.14
N TYR A 181 0.38 -12.70 11.14
CA TYR A 181 -1.02 -12.24 11.26
C TYR A 181 -1.87 -12.66 10.06
N ALA A 182 -1.37 -12.46 8.84
CA ALA A 182 -2.06 -12.83 7.61
C ALA A 182 -2.25 -14.35 7.54
N PHE A 183 -1.23 -15.13 7.89
CA PHE A 183 -1.34 -16.58 8.00
C PHE A 183 -2.41 -16.99 9.01
N GLY A 184 -2.39 -16.40 10.22
CA GLY A 184 -3.39 -16.67 11.24
C GLY A 184 -4.82 -16.37 10.76
N LEU A 185 -5.03 -15.21 10.14
CA LEU A 185 -6.34 -14.83 9.59
C LEU A 185 -6.80 -15.79 8.50
N LEU A 186 -5.92 -16.12 7.55
CA LEU A 186 -6.24 -17.04 6.45
C LEU A 186 -6.52 -18.46 6.97
N PHE A 187 -5.69 -18.95 7.89
CA PHE A 187 -5.83 -20.28 8.47
C PHE A 187 -7.14 -20.41 9.27
N LEU A 188 -7.44 -19.43 10.13
CA LEU A 188 -8.67 -19.42 10.91
C LEU A 188 -9.91 -19.27 10.02
N SER A 189 -9.84 -18.44 8.98
CA SER A 189 -10.93 -18.31 8.00
C SER A 189 -11.15 -19.61 7.24
N ALA A 190 -10.08 -20.25 6.75
CA ALA A 190 -10.16 -21.54 6.06
C ALA A 190 -10.75 -22.64 6.97
N LEU A 191 -10.38 -22.64 8.25
CA LEU A 191 -10.94 -23.57 9.22
C LEU A 191 -12.43 -23.30 9.49
N ALA A 192 -12.82 -22.03 9.61
CA ALA A 192 -14.22 -21.64 9.84
C ALA A 192 -15.13 -21.99 8.65
N PHE A 193 -14.64 -21.83 7.41
CA PHE A 193 -15.40 -22.13 6.19
C PHE A 193 -15.22 -23.56 5.68
N LYS A 194 -14.52 -24.43 6.41
CA LYS A 194 -14.17 -25.80 5.97
C LYS A 194 -15.39 -26.60 5.50
N ASP A 195 -16.47 -26.60 6.27
CA ASP A 195 -17.66 -27.40 5.96
C ASP A 195 -18.42 -26.87 4.75
N LEU A 196 -18.49 -25.53 4.60
CA LEU A 196 -19.09 -24.90 3.43
C LEU A 196 -18.30 -25.21 2.15
N LEU A 197 -16.97 -25.14 2.22
CA LEU A 197 -16.09 -25.49 1.10
C LEU A 197 -16.19 -26.97 0.73
N THR A 198 -16.30 -27.85 1.73
CA THR A 198 -16.46 -29.29 1.52
C THR A 198 -17.81 -29.61 0.85
N ALA A 199 -18.88 -28.94 1.29
CA ALA A 199 -20.20 -29.06 0.67
C ALA A 199 -20.20 -28.56 -0.79
N ALA A 200 -19.57 -27.41 -1.06
CA ALA A 200 -19.45 -26.86 -2.41
C ALA A 200 -18.68 -27.79 -3.36
N ALA A 201 -17.57 -28.37 -2.89
CA ALA A 201 -16.78 -29.32 -3.66
C ALA A 201 -17.57 -30.59 -3.98
N ALA A 202 -18.32 -31.11 -2.99
CA ALA A 202 -19.21 -32.24 -3.16
C ALA A 202 -20.33 -31.94 -4.18
N GLY A 203 -20.99 -30.78 -4.08
CA GLY A 203 -22.04 -30.41 -5.03
C GLY A 203 -21.53 -30.20 -6.44
N THR A 204 -20.38 -29.53 -6.59
CA THR A 204 -19.73 -29.37 -7.91
C THR A 204 -19.42 -30.74 -8.53
N TYR A 205 -18.93 -31.70 -7.74
CA TYR A 205 -18.70 -33.06 -8.21
C TYR A 205 -20.00 -33.76 -8.64
N LEU A 206 -21.07 -33.66 -7.84
CA LEU A 206 -22.38 -34.27 -8.14
C LEU A 206 -22.98 -33.67 -9.42
N LEU A 207 -22.91 -32.35 -9.60
CA LEU A 207 -23.38 -31.65 -10.80
C LEU A 207 -22.60 -32.03 -12.07
N LEU A 208 -21.30 -32.30 -11.95
CA LEU A 208 -20.45 -32.64 -13.09
C LEU A 208 -20.54 -34.12 -13.48
N THR A 209 -20.69 -35.01 -12.51
CA THR A 209 -20.70 -36.47 -12.74
C THR A 209 -22.08 -37.07 -12.84
N GLU A 210 -23.10 -36.33 -12.35
CA GLU A 210 -24.52 -36.68 -12.37
C GLU A 210 -24.80 -38.16 -12.03
N PRO A 211 -24.35 -38.67 -10.87
CA PRO A 211 -24.54 -40.07 -10.49
C PRO A 211 -26.03 -40.43 -10.26
N TYR A 212 -26.85 -39.41 -10.04
CA TYR A 212 -28.31 -39.43 -9.98
C TYR A 212 -28.82 -38.10 -10.56
N SER A 213 -30.06 -38.10 -11.04
CA SER A 213 -30.68 -36.93 -11.66
C SER A 213 -31.93 -36.49 -10.91
N ILE A 214 -32.40 -35.28 -11.20
CA ILE A 214 -33.69 -34.78 -10.74
C ILE A 214 -34.80 -35.75 -11.19
N GLY A 215 -35.69 -36.12 -10.26
CA GLY A 215 -36.74 -37.11 -10.47
C GLY A 215 -36.39 -38.54 -10.06
N ASP A 216 -35.13 -38.83 -9.71
CA ASP A 216 -34.75 -40.14 -9.17
C ASP A 216 -35.23 -40.32 -7.72
N GLU A 217 -35.75 -41.50 -7.40
CA GLU A 217 -36.04 -41.90 -6.02
C GLU A 217 -34.77 -42.42 -5.36
N VAL A 218 -34.37 -41.75 -4.28
CA VAL A 218 -33.10 -42.00 -3.57
C VAL A 218 -33.29 -42.07 -2.07
N GLU A 219 -32.35 -42.72 -1.40
CA GLU A 219 -32.23 -42.74 0.05
C GLU A 219 -30.82 -42.28 0.48
N ILE A 220 -30.77 -41.28 1.35
CA ILE A 220 -29.55 -40.66 1.88
C ILE A 220 -29.72 -40.46 3.39
N ASP A 221 -28.81 -41.00 4.22
CA ASP A 221 -28.90 -40.93 5.69
C ASP A 221 -30.29 -41.35 6.23
N ASP A 222 -30.81 -42.50 5.78
CA ASP A 222 -32.14 -43.04 6.15
C ASP A 222 -33.33 -42.12 5.78
N ARG A 223 -33.12 -41.17 4.86
CA ARG A 223 -34.16 -40.28 4.32
C ARG A 223 -34.42 -40.66 2.88
N ARG A 224 -35.61 -41.20 2.63
CA ARG A 224 -36.06 -41.62 1.30
C ARG A 224 -37.02 -40.60 0.69
N GLY A 225 -36.83 -40.30 -0.60
CA GLY A 225 -37.68 -39.39 -1.35
C GLY A 225 -37.20 -39.21 -2.79
N VAL A 226 -37.79 -38.25 -3.50
CA VAL A 226 -37.48 -37.92 -4.89
C VAL A 226 -36.64 -36.65 -4.95
N VAL A 227 -35.54 -36.69 -5.71
CA VAL A 227 -34.65 -35.53 -5.90
C VAL A 227 -35.38 -34.44 -6.69
N GLN A 228 -35.49 -33.24 -6.12
CA GLN A 228 -36.10 -32.08 -6.78
C GLN A 228 -35.06 -31.14 -7.38
N GLU A 229 -33.99 -30.85 -6.64
CA GLU A 229 -32.96 -29.90 -7.04
C GLU A 229 -31.60 -30.30 -6.48
N ILE A 230 -30.55 -30.06 -7.26
CA ILE A 230 -29.15 -30.24 -6.87
C ILE A 230 -28.48 -28.87 -7.00
N ASP A 231 -28.17 -28.27 -5.86
CA ASP A 231 -27.44 -27.00 -5.77
C ASP A 231 -25.95 -27.25 -5.54
N VAL A 232 -25.14 -26.18 -5.58
CA VAL A 232 -23.71 -26.25 -5.24
C VAL A 232 -23.49 -26.71 -3.79
N PHE A 233 -24.35 -26.32 -2.84
CA PHE A 233 -24.13 -26.60 -1.41
C PHE A 233 -25.03 -27.71 -0.85
N VAL A 234 -26.24 -27.83 -1.37
CA VAL A 234 -27.29 -28.72 -0.83
C VAL A 234 -27.98 -29.49 -1.96
N THR A 235 -28.62 -30.61 -1.62
CA THR A 235 -29.56 -31.33 -2.48
C THR A 235 -30.92 -31.32 -1.78
N HIS A 236 -31.96 -31.01 -2.54
CA HIS A 236 -33.35 -31.00 -2.09
C HIS A 236 -34.01 -32.33 -2.45
N VAL A 237 -34.49 -33.05 -1.44
CA VAL A 237 -35.18 -34.36 -1.60
C VAL A 237 -36.57 -34.25 -0.99
N GLU A 238 -37.60 -34.43 -1.80
CA GLU A 238 -39.00 -34.35 -1.38
C GLU A 238 -39.52 -35.74 -1.01
N SER A 239 -40.18 -35.84 0.14
CA SER A 239 -40.93 -37.02 0.57
C SER A 239 -42.41 -36.66 0.74
N ASP A 240 -43.27 -37.64 1.01
CA ASP A 240 -44.71 -37.39 1.16
C ASP A 240 -45.05 -36.46 2.33
N GLU A 241 -44.19 -36.40 3.34
CA GLU A 241 -44.42 -35.67 4.59
C GLU A 241 -43.54 -34.43 4.78
N ALA A 242 -42.41 -34.31 4.04
CA ALA A 242 -41.42 -33.25 4.24
C ALA A 242 -40.42 -33.08 3.09
N GLU A 243 -39.88 -31.88 2.97
CA GLU A 243 -38.72 -31.54 2.15
C GLU A 243 -37.42 -31.66 2.98
N PHE A 244 -36.46 -32.44 2.50
CA PHE A 244 -35.15 -32.59 3.12
C PHE A 244 -34.09 -31.75 2.40
N ILE A 245 -33.54 -30.77 3.11
CA ILE A 245 -32.37 -30.00 2.66
C ILE A 245 -31.10 -30.68 3.18
N ILE A 246 -30.38 -31.37 2.30
CA ILE A 246 -29.23 -32.20 2.65
C ILE A 246 -27.94 -31.55 2.12
N PRO A 247 -26.99 -31.13 2.99
CA PRO A 247 -25.68 -30.67 2.54
C PRO A 247 -24.99 -31.73 1.68
N ASN A 248 -24.46 -31.33 0.51
CA ASN A 248 -23.88 -32.26 -0.46
C ASN A 248 -22.71 -33.07 0.10
N GLN A 249 -21.97 -32.51 1.06
CA GLN A 249 -20.91 -33.24 1.75
C GLN A 249 -21.42 -34.48 2.50
N ARG A 250 -22.68 -34.49 2.96
CA ARG A 250 -23.29 -35.66 3.58
C ARG A 250 -23.60 -36.73 2.55
N VAL A 251 -24.23 -36.36 1.43
CA VAL A 251 -24.53 -37.27 0.31
C VAL A 251 -23.28 -38.06 -0.12
N VAL A 252 -22.16 -37.36 -0.32
CA VAL A 252 -20.89 -37.99 -0.72
C VAL A 252 -20.29 -38.84 0.40
N ARG A 253 -20.51 -38.49 1.67
CA ARG A 253 -19.94 -39.20 2.82
C ARG A 253 -20.74 -40.43 3.23
N SER A 254 -22.07 -40.35 3.20
CA SER A 254 -22.99 -41.43 3.55
C SER A 254 -23.17 -42.43 2.42
N GLY A 255 -22.95 -42.00 1.18
CA GLY A 255 -23.39 -42.73 -0.01
C GLY A 255 -24.87 -42.50 -0.28
N ILE A 256 -25.30 -42.96 -1.45
CA ILE A 256 -26.67 -42.83 -1.94
C ILE A 256 -27.16 -44.18 -2.46
N THR A 257 -28.38 -44.54 -2.10
CA THR A 257 -29.09 -45.69 -2.68
C THR A 257 -30.13 -45.15 -3.66
N ARG A 258 -30.08 -45.61 -4.92
CA ARG A 258 -31.07 -45.26 -5.94
C ARG A 258 -31.98 -46.44 -6.20
N PHE A 259 -33.29 -46.23 -6.13
CA PHE A 259 -34.28 -47.24 -6.48
C PHE A 259 -34.62 -47.14 -7.99
N ARG A 260 -34.82 -48.30 -8.64
CA ARG A 260 -35.12 -48.43 -10.07
C ARG A 260 -36.47 -49.08 -10.28
#